data_AF-A0A7W1DNA9-F1
#
_entry.id   AF-A0A7W1DNA9-F1
#
_cell.length_a   1.000
_cell.length_b   1.000
_cell.length_c   1.000
_cell.angle_alpha   90.00
_cell.angle_beta   90.00
_cell.angle_gamma   90.00
#
_symmetry.space_group_name_H-M   'P 1'
#
loop_
_entity.id
_entity.type
_entity.pdbx_description
1 polymer ?
#
loop_
_entity_poly.entity_id
_entity_poly.type
_entity_poly.pdbx_seq_one_letter_code
_entity_poly.pdbx_strand_id
1 'polypeptide(L)'
;MAEAANASVSKFTIDSSWDDPNHREGWYYRSDHLPYARAGIPALFFTTLLHADYHTPFDNPDRIDIEKLTRMTRWMYATGRLAADADAPPALDPTFKLERCRDFTGTYC
;
A
#
# COMPACT_ATOMS: atom_id res chain seq x y z
N MET A 1 2.46 -5.79 -11.39
CA MET A 1 1.98 -7.11 -10.88
C MET A 1 0.70 -6.97 -10.06
N ALA A 2 0.68 -6.14 -9.01
CA ALA A 2 -0.50 -5.98 -8.16
C ALA A 2 -1.77 -5.55 -8.92
N GLU A 3 -1.68 -4.60 -9.85
CA GLU A 3 -2.83 -4.18 -10.67
C GLU A 3 -3.38 -5.31 -11.54
N ALA A 4 -2.51 -6.13 -12.15
CA ALA A 4 -2.91 -7.29 -12.95
C ALA A 4 -3.61 -8.35 -12.09
N ALA A 5 -3.11 -8.59 -10.87
CA ALA A 5 -3.78 -9.43 -9.89
C ALA A 5 -5.14 -8.83 -9.50
N ASN A 6 -5.24 -7.52 -9.28
CA ASN A 6 -6.50 -6.87 -8.94
C ASN A 6 -7.53 -7.09 -10.05
N ALA A 7 -7.16 -6.82 -11.30
CA ALA A 7 -8.03 -6.97 -12.46
C ALA A 7 -8.56 -8.40 -12.62
N SER A 8 -7.76 -9.41 -12.25
CA SER A 8 -8.15 -10.82 -12.38
C SER A 8 -9.03 -11.33 -11.24
N VAL A 9 -8.72 -11.01 -9.97
CA VAL A 9 -9.39 -11.67 -8.82
C VAL A 9 -10.32 -10.78 -7.99
N SER A 10 -10.11 -9.47 -7.93
CA SER A 10 -10.81 -8.61 -6.97
C SER A 10 -11.55 -7.43 -7.60
N LYS A 11 -11.05 -6.85 -8.69
CA LYS A 11 -11.66 -5.74 -9.44
C LYS A 11 -12.00 -4.54 -8.56
N PHE A 12 -11.13 -4.21 -7.60
CA PHE A 12 -11.26 -2.96 -6.85
C PHE A 12 -10.94 -1.77 -7.75
N THR A 13 -11.67 -0.67 -7.57
CA THR A 13 -11.20 0.63 -8.03
C THR A 13 -10.05 1.05 -7.12
N ILE A 14 -8.88 1.31 -7.70
CA ILE A 14 -7.70 1.74 -6.95
C ILE A 14 -7.68 3.27 -6.93
N ASP A 15 -7.64 3.85 -5.74
CA ASP A 15 -7.42 5.28 -5.54
C ASP A 15 -5.95 5.54 -5.25
N SER A 16 -5.20 5.90 -6.30
CA SER A 16 -3.77 6.21 -6.21
C SER A 16 -3.49 7.66 -5.79
N SER A 17 -4.51 8.46 -5.45
CA SER A 17 -4.28 9.85 -5.00
C SER A 17 -3.50 9.92 -3.68
N TRP A 18 -3.56 8.86 -2.87
CA TRP A 18 -2.83 8.72 -1.62
C TRP A 18 -1.35 8.39 -1.79
N ASP A 19 -0.96 7.95 -2.99
CA ASP A 19 0.42 7.63 -3.35
C ASP A 19 1.23 8.89 -3.71
N ASP A 20 0.56 10.05 -3.91
CA ASP A 20 1.22 11.31 -4.20
C ASP A 20 2.23 11.64 -3.07
N PRO A 21 3.53 11.79 -3.40
CA PRO A 21 4.55 12.21 -2.43
C PRO A 21 4.20 13.52 -1.71
N ASN A 22 3.44 14.39 -2.36
CA ASN A 22 2.96 15.67 -1.83
C ASN A 22 1.60 15.57 -1.13
N HIS A 23 0.97 14.39 -1.07
CA HIS A 23 -0.26 14.20 -0.32
C HIS A 23 -0.02 14.59 1.14
N ARG A 24 -0.82 15.52 1.68
CA ARG A 24 -0.61 16.13 3.01
C ARG A 24 -0.48 15.12 4.13
N GLU A 25 -1.26 14.04 4.07
CA GLU A 25 -1.21 12.98 5.08
C GLU A 25 0.04 12.11 4.98
N GLY A 26 0.56 11.95 3.78
CA GLY A 26 1.70 11.10 3.53
C GLY A 26 1.57 9.64 3.88
N TRP A 27 0.52 9.04 3.33
CA TRP A 27 0.06 7.72 3.72
C TRP A 27 1.08 6.61 3.49
N TYR A 28 1.79 6.65 2.37
CA TYR A 28 2.85 5.69 2.02
C TYR A 28 3.95 5.59 3.10
N TYR A 29 4.09 6.57 4.00
CA TYR A 29 5.17 6.63 4.98
C TYR A 29 4.78 6.08 6.35
N ARG A 30 3.57 5.50 6.48
CA ARG A 30 2.95 5.20 7.78
C ARG A 30 2.85 3.70 8.10
N SER A 31 3.61 2.83 7.43
CA SER A 31 3.57 1.38 7.67
C SER A 31 4.92 0.69 7.43
N ASP A 32 5.00 -0.60 7.74
CA ASP A 32 6.24 -1.39 7.84
C ASP A 32 6.92 -1.71 6.51
N HIS A 33 6.28 -1.43 5.38
CA HIS A 33 6.90 -1.54 4.06
C HIS A 33 7.96 -0.45 3.82
N LEU A 34 7.90 0.67 4.55
CA LEU A 34 8.73 1.85 4.33
C LEU A 34 10.25 1.57 4.43
N PRO A 35 10.76 0.84 5.43
CA PRO A 35 12.19 0.51 5.51
C PRO A 35 12.69 -0.31 4.32
N TYR A 36 11.86 -1.18 3.74
CA TYR A 36 12.21 -1.95 2.54
C TYR A 36 12.34 -1.04 1.32
N ALA A 37 11.37 -0.14 1.13
CA ALA A 37 11.42 0.87 0.08
C ALA A 37 12.68 1.76 0.21
N ARG A 38 13.07 2.11 1.44
CA ARG A 38 14.30 2.87 1.74
C ARG A 38 15.58 2.12 1.37
N ALA A 39 15.58 0.80 1.52
CA ALA A 39 16.69 -0.04 1.13
C ALA A 39 16.73 -0.35 -0.39
N GLY A 40 15.83 0.24 -1.19
CA GLY A 40 15.74 -0.04 -2.63
C GLY A 40 15.13 -1.40 -2.93
N ILE A 41 14.33 -1.96 -2.02
CA ILE A 41 13.58 -3.19 -2.23
C ILE A 41 12.17 -2.81 -2.71
N PRO A 42 11.64 -3.38 -3.82
CA PRO A 42 10.27 -3.16 -4.24
C PRO A 42 9.29 -3.50 -3.12
N ALA A 43 8.45 -2.54 -2.75
CA ALA A 43 7.53 -2.66 -1.62
C ALA A 43 6.15 -2.14 -2.00
N LEU A 44 5.12 -2.73 -1.41
CA LEU A 44 3.72 -2.36 -1.61
C LEU A 44 3.01 -2.28 -0.26
N PHE A 45 2.03 -1.39 -0.16
CA PHE A 45 1.17 -1.24 1.01
C PHE A 45 -0.30 -1.32 0.60
N PHE A 46 -0.99 -2.35 1.07
CA PHE A 46 -2.42 -2.51 0.85
C PHE A 46 -3.17 -1.90 2.03
N THR A 47 -4.06 -0.94 1.76
CA THR A 47 -4.82 -0.26 2.81
C THR A 47 -6.20 0.13 2.31
N THR A 48 -7.15 0.17 3.24
CA THR A 48 -8.46 0.80 3.03
C THR A 48 -8.55 2.18 3.69
N LEU A 49 -7.40 2.75 4.05
CA LEU A 49 -7.25 3.93 4.91
C LEU A 49 -7.83 3.70 6.31
N LEU A 50 -8.06 4.78 7.05
CA LEU A 50 -8.67 4.75 8.38
C LEU A 50 -10.17 4.48 8.31
N HIS A 51 -10.69 3.92 9.39
CA HIS A 51 -12.12 3.83 9.69
C HIS A 51 -12.40 4.56 11.01
N ALA A 52 -13.69 4.80 11.31
CA ALA A 52 -14.11 5.59 12.47
C ALA A 52 -13.62 5.03 13.81
N ASP A 53 -13.44 3.71 13.89
CA ASP A 53 -13.03 3.02 15.12
C ASP A 53 -11.51 2.88 15.26
N TYR A 54 -10.71 3.31 14.29
CA TYR A 54 -9.24 3.18 14.31
C TYR A 54 -8.64 3.81 15.58
N HIS A 55 -7.74 3.10 16.26
CA HIS A 55 -7.15 3.51 17.55
C HIS A 55 -8.17 3.75 18.67
N THR A 56 -9.33 3.11 18.61
CA THR A 56 -10.32 3.12 19.68
C THR A 56 -10.57 1.71 20.21
N PRO A 57 -11.14 1.55 21.42
CA PRO A 57 -11.60 0.25 21.91
C PRO A 57 -12.73 -0.38 21.07
N PHE A 58 -13.30 0.35 20.12
CA PHE A 58 -14.37 -0.13 19.26
C PHE A 58 -13.87 -0.85 18.00
N ASP A 59 -12.56 -0.85 17.74
CA ASP A 59 -11.92 -1.63 16.66
C ASP A 59 -11.96 -3.14 16.98
N ASN A 60 -13.11 -3.75 16.70
CA ASN A 60 -13.45 -5.12 17.10
C ASN A 60 -13.72 -5.99 15.87
N PRO A 61 -13.51 -7.33 15.98
CA PRO A 61 -13.72 -8.25 14.86
C PRO A 61 -15.13 -8.19 14.26
N ASP A 62 -16.14 -7.89 15.07
CA ASP A 62 -17.54 -7.79 14.64
C ASP A 62 -17.79 -6.61 13.68
N ARG A 63 -16.84 -5.67 13.55
CA ARG A 63 -16.88 -4.53 12.63
C ARG A 63 -16.24 -4.83 11.27
N ILE A 64 -15.61 -5.98 11.12
CA ILE A 64 -14.89 -6.34 9.90
C ILE A 64 -15.89 -6.71 8.80
N ASP A 65 -15.77 -6.06 7.65
CA ASP A 65 -16.38 -6.53 6.40
C ASP A 65 -15.60 -7.75 5.88
N ILE A 66 -16.05 -8.94 6.24
CA ILE A 66 -15.39 -10.21 5.90
C ILE A 66 -15.40 -10.47 4.39
N GLU A 67 -16.42 -10.01 3.66
CA GLU A 67 -16.48 -10.18 2.20
C GLU A 67 -15.39 -9.34 1.52
N LYS A 68 -15.28 -8.06 1.90
CA LYS A 68 -14.22 -7.17 1.43
C LYS A 68 -12.84 -7.68 1.83
N LEU A 69 -12.66 -8.10 3.08
CA LEU A 69 -11.39 -8.66 3.56
C LEU A 69 -11.00 -9.89 2.75
N THR A 70 -11.93 -10.81 2.48
CA THR A 70 -11.67 -12.00 1.66
C THR A 70 -11.21 -11.62 0.25
N ARG A 71 -11.83 -10.62 -0.38
CA ARG A 71 -11.41 -10.11 -1.70
C ARG A 71 -10.00 -9.47 -1.64
N MET A 72 -9.71 -8.70 -0.60
CA MET A 72 -8.37 -8.14 -0.35
C MET A 72 -7.33 -9.26 -0.19
N THR A 73 -7.61 -10.27 0.62
CA THR A 73 -6.71 -11.41 0.84
C THR A 73 -6.40 -12.17 -0.45
N ARG A 74 -7.43 -12.42 -1.28
CA ARG A 74 -7.23 -13.05 -2.60
C ARG A 74 -6.34 -12.20 -3.50
N TRP A 75 -6.53 -10.88 -3.51
CA TRP A 75 -5.70 -9.97 -4.28
C TRP A 75 -4.23 -9.97 -3.82
N MET A 76 -4.00 -9.85 -2.51
CA MET A 76 -2.65 -9.89 -1.93
C MET A 76 -1.96 -11.22 -2.23
N TYR A 77 -2.68 -12.34 -2.08
CA TYR A 77 -2.18 -13.67 -2.41
C TYR A 77 -1.81 -13.78 -3.89
N ALA A 78 -2.70 -13.39 -4.80
CA ALA A 78 -2.44 -13.45 -6.24
C ALA A 78 -1.26 -12.56 -6.64
N THR A 79 -1.11 -11.39 -6.00
CA THR A 79 0.05 -10.51 -6.20
C THR A 79 1.35 -11.20 -5.77
N GLY A 80 1.37 -11.80 -4.58
CA GLY A 80 2.53 -12.55 -4.08
C GLY A 80 2.85 -13.77 -4.94
N ARG A 81 1.83 -14.47 -5.43
CA ARG A 81 1.99 -15.60 -6.35
C ARG A 81 2.67 -15.18 -7.65
N LEU A 82 2.21 -14.10 -8.28
CA LEU A 82 2.81 -13.55 -9.51
C LEU A 82 4.26 -13.12 -9.27
N ALA A 83 4.57 -12.51 -8.13
CA ALA A 83 5.94 -12.14 -7.79
C ALA A 83 6.85 -13.35 -7.57
N ALA A 84 6.33 -14.41 -6.94
CA ALA A 84 7.07 -15.65 -6.68
C ALA A 84 7.29 -16.51 -7.93
N ASP A 85 6.38 -16.45 -8.91
CA ASP A 85 6.48 -17.16 -10.19
C ASP A 85 7.33 -16.46 -11.24
N ALA A 86 7.63 -15.18 -11.04
CA ALA A 86 8.33 -14.40 -12.06
C ALA A 86 9.77 -14.89 -12.24
N ASP A 87 10.20 -15.01 -13.49
CA ASP A 87 11.60 -15.38 -13.84
C ASP A 87 12.63 -14.33 -13.37
N ALA A 88 12.16 -13.11 -13.10
CA ALA A 88 12.97 -12.00 -12.63
C ALA A 88 12.29 -11.29 -11.45
N PRO A 89 13.07 -10.68 -10.53
CA PRO A 89 12.51 -9.91 -9.43
C PRO A 89 11.67 -8.73 -9.96
N PRO A 90 10.69 -8.24 -9.18
CA PRO A 90 9.96 -7.03 -9.53
C PRO A 90 10.91 -5.87 -9.83
N ALA A 91 10.69 -5.19 -10.95
CA ALA A 91 11.49 -4.04 -11.34
C ALA A 91 11.28 -2.88 -10.35
N LEU A 92 12.35 -2.10 -10.12
CA LEU A 92 12.24 -0.82 -9.44
C LEU A 92 11.63 0.21 -10.38
N ASP A 93 10.86 1.14 -9.83
CA ASP A 93 10.45 2.34 -10.53
C ASP A 93 11.65 3.31 -10.61
N PRO A 94 12.18 3.61 -11.81
CA PRO A 94 13.34 4.49 -11.97
C PRO A 94 13.05 5.94 -11.57
N THR A 95 11.78 6.32 -11.42
CA THR A 95 11.34 7.65 -11.00
C THR A 95 11.07 7.73 -9.50
N PHE A 96 11.10 6.59 -8.79
CA PHE A 96 10.84 6.53 -7.36
C PHE A 96 11.87 7.35 -6.58
N LYS A 97 11.37 8.27 -5.77
CA LYS A 97 12.14 9.01 -4.78
C LYS A 97 11.46 8.84 -3.43
N LEU A 98 12.14 8.18 -2.50
CA LEU A 98 11.53 7.92 -1.21
C LEU A 98 11.36 9.20 -0.41
N GLU A 99 12.37 10.07 -0.35
CA GLU A 99 12.33 11.20 0.57
C GLU A 99 11.20 12.17 0.22
N ARG A 100 10.27 12.37 1.16
CA ARG A 100 9.52 13.62 1.20
C ARG A 100 10.52 14.70 1.54
N CYS A 101 10.52 15.75 0.75
CA CYS A 101 11.17 16.98 1.11
C CYS A 101 10.44 17.58 2.33
N ARG A 102 10.85 17.19 3.54
CA ARG A 102 10.37 17.76 4.80
C ARG A 102 11.55 17.92 5.73
N ASP A 103 12.11 19.12 5.74
CA ASP A 103 13.07 19.46 6.78
C ASP A 103 12.34 19.63 8.14
N PHE A 104 13.12 19.73 9.22
CA PHE A 104 12.61 19.94 10.57
C PHE A 104 11.87 21.28 10.76
N THR A 105 11.85 22.15 9.73
CA THR A 105 11.14 23.44 9.75
C THR A 105 9.72 23.34 9.21
N GLY A 106 9.35 22.18 8.63
CA GLY A 106 8.00 21.97 8.10
C GLY A 106 7.76 22.61 6.72
N THR A 107 8.81 23.01 6.02
CA THR A 107 8.71 23.53 4.66
C THR A 107 8.82 22.38 3.66
N TYR A 108 7.93 22.36 2.66
CA TYR A 108 8.03 21.44 1.53
C TYR A 108 9.06 21.99 0.55
N CYS A 109 10.05 21.19 0.17
CA CYS A 109 10.60 21.27 -1.19
C CYS A 109 9.74 20.42 -2.14
#